data_AF-A0A5M8QK74-F1
#
_entry.id   AF-A0A5M8QK74-F1
#
_cell.length_a   1.000
_cell.length_b   1.000
_cell.length_c   1.000
_cell.angle_alpha   90.00
_cell.angle_beta   90.00
_cell.angle_gamma   90.00
#
_symmetry.space_group_name_H-M   'P 1'
#
loop_
_entity.id
_entity.type
_entity.pdbx_description
1 polymer ?
#
loop_
_entity_poly.entity_id
_entity_poly.type
_entity_poly.pdbx_seq_one_letter_code
_entity_poly.pdbx_strand_id
1 'polypeptide(L)'
;MPESWWGNAIFSLIPTIMLGLIFWMVLRMIIRGDRTARREYDRIEAEERAKAGLPPKGERPLAAADAAAEGDAQPQVASTPPADAPPRA
;
A
#
# COMPACT_ATOMS: atom_id res chain seq x y z
N MET A 1 -21.21 -15.12 45.37
CA MET A 1 -21.32 -14.50 44.03
C MET A 1 -20.91 -13.03 44.20
N PRO A 2 -20.79 -12.16 43.18
CA PRO A 2 -20.57 -10.75 43.45
C PRO A 2 -21.82 -10.20 44.16
N GLU A 3 -21.83 -10.23 45.49
CA GLU A 3 -22.99 -9.80 46.31
C GLU A 3 -23.14 -8.27 46.31
N SER A 4 -22.19 -7.54 45.70
CA SER A 4 -22.27 -6.10 45.49
C SER A 4 -22.85 -5.79 44.11
N TRP A 5 -23.82 -4.86 44.08
CA TRP A 5 -24.43 -4.35 42.84
C TRP A 5 -23.39 -3.97 41.77
N TRP A 6 -22.27 -3.39 42.23
CA TRP A 6 -21.16 -2.97 41.37
C TRP A 6 -20.35 -4.16 40.80
N GLY A 7 -20.21 -5.25 41.55
CA GLY A 7 -19.51 -6.46 41.10
C GLY A 7 -20.24 -7.17 39.96
N ASN A 8 -21.57 -7.25 40.04
CA ASN A 8 -22.38 -7.83 38.96
C ASN A 8 -22.35 -6.99 37.69
N ALA A 9 -22.35 -5.65 37.82
CA ALA A 9 -22.26 -4.74 36.67
C ALA A 9 -20.94 -4.94 35.90
N ILE A 10 -19.80 -5.04 36.60
CA ILE A 10 -18.50 -5.28 35.96
C ILE A 10 -18.45 -6.66 35.30
N PHE A 11 -18.85 -7.71 36.01
CA PHE A 11 -18.80 -9.07 35.46
C PHE A 11 -19.68 -9.24 34.23
N SER A 12 -20.80 -8.53 34.16
CA SER A 12 -21.70 -8.54 32.99
C SER A 12 -21.13 -7.78 31.78
N LEU A 13 -20.18 -6.85 32.00
CA LEU A 13 -19.52 -6.10 30.95
C LEU A 13 -18.31 -6.84 30.34
N ILE A 14 -17.70 -7.75 31.10
CA ILE A 14 -16.59 -8.59 30.63
C ILE A 14 -16.91 -9.30 29.30
N PRO A 15 -18.05 -10.00 29.12
CA PRO A 15 -18.31 -10.73 27.87
C PRO A 15 -18.35 -9.81 26.64
N THR A 16 -18.88 -8.58 26.74
CA THR A 16 -18.94 -7.66 25.59
C THR A 16 -17.57 -7.09 25.25
N ILE A 17 -16.79 -6.69 26.25
CA ILE A 17 -15.41 -6.22 26.06
C ILE A 17 -14.55 -7.35 25.49
N MET A 18 -14.72 -8.57 25.98
CA MET A 18 -13.98 -9.74 25.50
C MET A 18 -14.27 -10.01 24.02
N LEU A 19 -15.54 -9.95 23.59
CA LEU A 19 -15.89 -10.03 22.18
C LEU A 19 -15.23 -8.90 21.36
N GLY A 20 -15.27 -7.66 21.85
CA GLY A 20 -14.63 -6.52 21.20
C GLY A 20 -13.11 -6.68 21.08
N LEU A 21 -12.46 -7.21 22.11
CA LEU A 21 -11.02 -7.43 22.15
C LEU A 21 -10.59 -8.54 21.17
N ILE A 22 -11.35 -9.63 21.12
CA ILE A 22 -11.13 -10.71 20.15
C ILE A 22 -11.32 -10.18 18.73
N PHE A 23 -12.41 -9.47 18.46
CA PHE A 23 -12.67 -8.86 17.16
C PHE A 23 -11.54 -7.89 16.73
N TRP A 24 -11.11 -7.03 17.65
CA TRP A 24 -10.00 -6.12 17.41
C TRP A 24 -8.69 -6.88 17.13
N MET A 25 -8.42 -7.96 17.85
CA MET A 25 -7.24 -8.80 17.63
C MET A 25 -7.26 -9.45 16.23
N VAL A 26 -8.42 -9.93 15.78
CA VAL A 26 -8.59 -10.48 14.43
C VAL A 26 -8.33 -9.41 13.36
N LEU A 27 -8.97 -8.23 13.47
CA LEU A 27 -8.72 -7.12 12.55
C LEU A 27 -7.25 -6.69 12.54
N ARG A 28 -6.64 -6.60 13.72
CA ARG A 28 -5.22 -6.29 13.92
C ARG A 28 -4.32 -7.30 13.20
N MET A 29 -4.63 -8.59 13.29
CA MET A 29 -3.87 -9.65 12.63
C MET A 29 -4.00 -9.58 11.10
N ILE A 30 -5.21 -9.37 10.57
CA ILE A 30 -5.44 -9.25 9.13
C ILE A 30 -4.64 -8.07 8.55
N ILE A 31 -4.76 -6.89 9.16
CA ILE A 31 -4.07 -5.67 8.71
C ILE A 31 -2.54 -5.78 8.84
N ARG A 32 -2.05 -6.46 9.88
CA ARG A 32 -0.60 -6.65 10.10
C ARG A 32 -0.01 -7.75 9.24
N GLY A 33 -0.78 -8.79 8.94
CA GLY A 33 -0.36 -9.95 8.15
C GLY A 33 0.03 -9.58 6.73
N ASP A 34 -0.76 -8.74 6.04
CA ASP A 34 -0.48 -8.31 4.66
C ASP A 34 0.89 -7.62 4.52
N ARG A 35 1.33 -6.89 5.55
CA ARG A 35 2.62 -6.19 5.56
C ARG A 35 3.82 -7.12 5.70
N THR A 36 3.65 -8.31 6.28
CA THR A 36 4.77 -9.25 6.51
C THR A 36 5.07 -10.04 5.23
N ALA A 37 4.04 -10.44 4.49
CA ALA A 37 4.19 -11.15 3.24
C ALA A 37 5.03 -10.36 2.22
N ARG A 38 4.75 -9.06 2.06
CA ARG A 38 5.52 -8.20 1.12
C ARG A 38 7.00 -8.07 1.51
N ARG A 39 7.30 -7.94 2.81
CA ARG A 39 8.67 -7.76 3.32
C ARG A 39 9.54 -9.00 3.12
N GLU A 40 8.97 -10.19 3.28
CA GLU A 40 9.72 -11.43 3.07
C GLU A 40 9.98 -11.67 1.58
N TYR A 41 9.04 -11.35 0.67
CA TYR A 41 9.30 -11.40 -0.77
C TYR A 41 10.43 -10.46 -1.20
N ASP A 42 10.40 -9.20 -0.73
CA ASP A 42 11.44 -8.22 -1.03
C ASP A 42 12.82 -8.66 -0.49
N ARG A 43 12.83 -9.29 0.68
CA ARG A 43 14.04 -9.85 1.29
C ARG A 43 14.60 -11.02 0.49
N ILE A 44 13.76 -11.96 0.09
CA ILE A 44 14.18 -13.13 -0.70
C ILE A 44 14.72 -12.69 -2.06
N GLU A 45 14.06 -11.76 -2.74
CA GLU A 45 14.52 -11.24 -4.04
C GLU A 45 15.85 -10.46 -3.92
N ALA A 46 16.09 -9.79 -2.79
CA ALA A 46 17.36 -9.14 -2.50
C ALA A 46 18.49 -10.16 -2.23
N GLU A 47 18.20 -11.24 -1.51
CA GLU A 47 19.15 -12.33 -1.25
C GLU A 47 19.50 -13.10 -2.54
N GLU A 48 18.53 -13.30 -3.44
CA GLU A 48 18.75 -13.91 -4.76
C GLU A 48 19.58 -13.00 -5.69
N ARG A 49 19.30 -11.69 -5.73
CA ARG A 49 20.12 -10.75 -6.52
C ARG A 49 21.54 -10.61 -5.98
N ALA A 50 21.71 -10.61 -4.66
CA ALA A 50 23.03 -10.59 -4.04
C ALA A 50 23.85 -11.84 -4.41
N LYS A 51 23.21 -13.02 -4.43
CA LYS A 51 23.84 -14.25 -4.93
C LYS A 51 24.13 -14.22 -6.43
N ALA A 52 23.27 -13.58 -7.21
CA ALA A 52 23.43 -13.43 -8.65
C ALA A 52 24.35 -12.25 -9.06
N GLY A 53 24.87 -11.48 -8.11
CA GLY A 53 25.72 -10.31 -8.38
C GLY A 53 25.00 -9.15 -9.07
N LEU A 54 23.67 -9.11 -9.02
CA LEU A 54 22.83 -8.09 -9.65
C LEU A 54 22.66 -6.87 -8.72
N PRO A 55 22.67 -5.63 -9.25
CA PRO A 55 22.50 -4.43 -8.45
C PRO A 55 21.10 -4.38 -7.80
N PRO A 56 20.98 -3.78 -6.60
CA PRO A 56 19.72 -3.68 -5.88
C PRO A 56 18.66 -2.88 -6.67
N LYS A 57 17.44 -3.40 -6.70
CA LYS A 57 16.32 -2.77 -7.42
C LYS A 57 15.94 -1.45 -6.75
N GLY A 58 16.31 -0.35 -7.40
CA GLY A 58 16.14 1.01 -6.88
C GLY A 58 17.20 1.95 -7.44
N GLU A 59 18.37 1.41 -7.75
CA GLU A 59 19.37 2.10 -8.56
C GLU A 59 19.06 1.80 -10.03
N ARG A 60 18.15 2.58 -10.63
CA ARG A 60 18.34 2.85 -12.07
C ARG A 60 19.76 3.41 -12.15
N PRO A 61 20.68 2.80 -12.92
CA PRO A 61 21.96 3.44 -13.17
C PRO A 61 21.62 4.83 -13.69
N LEU A 62 21.97 5.87 -12.93
CA LEU A 62 21.76 7.26 -13.33
C LEU A 62 22.33 7.46 -14.76
N ALA A 63 23.38 6.69 -15.09
CA ALA A 63 23.97 6.53 -16.42
C ALA A 63 23.01 6.17 -17.58
N ALA A 64 21.93 5.42 -17.35
CA ALA A 64 20.97 5.05 -18.41
C ALA A 64 19.86 6.10 -18.60
N ALA A 65 19.56 6.88 -17.55
CA ALA A 65 18.64 8.00 -17.65
C ALA A 65 19.27 9.20 -18.37
N ASP A 66 20.59 9.39 -18.20
CA ASP A 66 21.36 10.42 -18.91
C ASP A 66 21.41 10.14 -20.43
N ALA A 67 21.50 8.87 -20.85
CA ALA A 67 21.54 8.48 -22.27
C ALA A 67 20.17 8.59 -23.00
N ALA A 68 19.06 8.45 -22.27
CA ALA A 68 17.71 8.53 -22.84
C ALA A 68 17.15 9.97 -22.90
N ALA A 69 17.81 10.94 -22.24
CA ALA A 69 17.43 12.35 -22.26
C ALA A 69 17.99 13.12 -23.47
N GLU A 70 18.98 12.56 -24.19
CA GLU A 70 19.61 13.18 -25.36
C GLU A 70 18.91 12.86 -26.70
N GLY A 71 18.00 11.89 -26.73
CA GLY A 71 17.23 11.52 -27.93
C GLY A 71 15.74 11.64 -27.70
N ASP A 72 15.05 12.42 -28.53
CA ASP A 72 13.58 12.48 -28.65
C ASP A 72 12.85 13.40 -27.65
N ALA A 73 12.99 14.71 -27.85
CA ALA A 73 11.97 15.68 -27.45
C ALA A 73 11.56 16.55 -28.65
N GLN A 74 10.81 15.98 -29.58
CA GLN A 74 9.96 16.77 -30.49
C GLN A 74 8.78 17.34 -29.67
N PRO A 75 8.48 18.65 -29.75
CA PRO A 75 7.31 19.20 -29.10
C PRO A 75 6.05 18.73 -29.83
N GLN A 76 5.30 17.82 -29.21
CA GLN A 76 3.94 17.47 -29.63
C GLN A 76 3.05 18.70 -29.48
N VAL A 77 2.74 19.35 -30.60
CA VAL A 77 1.80 20.46 -30.67
C VAL A 77 0.41 19.88 -30.41
N ALA A 78 -0.20 20.27 -29.30
CA ALA A 78 -1.57 19.90 -28.98
C ALA A 78 -2.51 20.58 -29.98
N SER A 79 -2.98 19.85 -30.99
CA SER A 79 -4.12 20.28 -31.81
C SER A 79 -5.40 20.11 -31.00
N THR A 80 -5.78 21.15 -30.27
CA THR A 80 -7.12 21.34 -29.71
C THR A 80 -8.12 21.42 -30.87
N PRO A 81 -9.16 20.57 -30.92
CA PRO A 81 -10.24 20.70 -31.91
C PRO A 81 -11.06 21.98 -31.69
N PRO A 82 -11.45 22.73 -32.74
CA PRO A 82 -12.34 23.88 -32.58
C PRO A 82 -13.77 23.42 -32.30
N ALA A 83 -14.22 23.66 -31.07
CA ALA A 83 -15.63 23.61 -30.70
C ALA A 83 -16.28 24.96 -31.01
N ASP A 84 -16.74 25.18 -32.24
CA ASP A 84 -17.87 26.08 -32.51
C ASP A 84 -18.34 25.94 -33.98
N ALA A 85 -19.48 25.28 -34.17
CA ALA A 85 -20.21 25.29 -35.44
C ALA A 85 -21.69 25.58 -35.12
N PRO A 86 -22.19 26.81 -35.37
CA PRO A 86 -23.61 27.10 -35.17
C PRO A 86 -24.46 26.49 -36.32
N PRO A 87 -25.70 26.05 -36.04
CA PRO A 87 -26.61 25.55 -37.06
C PRO A 87 -27.06 26.71 -37.97
N ARG A 88 -26.89 26.54 -39.28
CA ARG A 88 -27.43 27.47 -40.28
C ARG A 88 -28.96 27.41 -40.25
N ALA A 89 -29.60 28.56 -40.07
CA ALA A 89 -31.00 28.83 -40.31
C ALA A 89 -31.10 29.97 -41.34
#